data_AF-A0A3M1XUT0-F1
#
_entry.id   AF-A0A3M1XUT0-F1
#
_cell.length_a   1.000
_cell.length_b   1.000
_cell.length_c   1.000
_cell.angle_alpha   90.00
_cell.angle_beta   90.00
_cell.angle_gamma   90.00
#
_symmetry.space_group_name_H-M   'P 1'
#
loop_
_entity.id
_entity.type
_entity.pdbx_description
1 polymer ?
#
loop_
_entity_poly.entity_id
_entity_poly.type
_entity_poly.pdbx_seq_one_letter_code
_entity_poly.pdbx_strand_id
1 'polypeptide(L)' 'MGIREQLRQHREKILKRWFESILETYPAETVRFLKNTKDQFHNPVGQTIKEGIEGIFVELTGEGEIEKITPFLDRIIRIR' A
#
# COMPACT_ATOMS: atom_id res chain seq x y z
N MET A 1 -11.81 -12.52 19.99
CA MET A 1 -10.89 -12.31 18.85
C MET A 1 -10.76 -10.81 18.64
N GLY A 2 -9.54 -10.27 18.64
CA GLY A 2 -9.31 -8.82 18.54
C GLY A 2 -9.36 -8.32 17.10
N ILE A 3 -9.66 -7.03 16.91
CA ILE A 3 -9.71 -6.40 15.58
C ILE A 3 -8.38 -6.53 14.82
N ARG A 4 -7.24 -6.36 15.52
CA ARG A 4 -5.91 -6.50 14.92
C ARG A 4 -5.66 -7.90 14.34
N GLU A 5 -6.16 -8.93 15.00
CA GLU A 5 -6.04 -10.32 14.54
C GLU A 5 -6.87 -10.57 13.29
N GLN A 6 -8.12 -10.08 13.26
CA GLN A 6 -8.98 -10.15 12.08
C GLN A 6 -8.37 -9.42 10.87
N LEU A 7 -7.76 -8.26 11.09
CA LEU A 7 -7.06 -7.53 10.03
C LEU A 7 -5.90 -8.37 9.48
N ARG A 8 -5.04 -8.92 10.35
CA ARG A 8 -3.89 -9.74 9.94
C ARG A 8 -4.30 -10.96 9.12
N GLN A 9 -5.39 -11.64 9.49
CA GLN A 9 -5.91 -12.79 8.74
C GLN A 9 -6.39 -12.44 7.33
N HIS A 10 -6.80 -11.18 7.11
CA HIS A 10 -7.22 -10.68 5.82
C HIS A 10 -6.18 -9.78 5.14
N ARG A 11 -4.92 -9.81 5.58
CA ARG A 11 -3.82 -8.94 5.10
C ARG A 11 -3.78 -8.81 3.59
N GLU A 12 -3.68 -9.93 2.87
CA GLU A 12 -3.54 -9.91 1.40
C GLU A 12 -4.75 -9.27 0.71
N LYS A 13 -5.96 -9.57 1.19
CA LYS A 13 -7.20 -9.02 0.64
C LYS A 13 -7.29 -7.51 0.87
N ILE A 14 -6.89 -7.05 2.06
CA ILE A 14 -6.89 -5.64 2.45
C ILE A 14 -5.86 -4.87 1.61
N LEU A 15 -4.61 -5.34 1.56
CA LEU A 15 -3.54 -4.69 0.81
C LEU A 15 -3.84 -4.63 -0.69
N LYS A 16 -4.37 -5.72 -1.26
CA LYS A 16 -4.80 -5.73 -2.66
C LYS A 16 -5.85 -4.64 -2.92
N ARG A 17 -6.86 -4.55 -2.05
CA ARG A 17 -7.94 -3.56 -2.20
C ARG A 17 -7.45 -2.13 -2.01
N TRP A 18 -6.53 -1.90 -1.07
CA TRP A 18 -5.90 -0.58 -0.88
C TRP A 18 -5.09 -0.19 -2.11
N PHE A 19 -4.28 -1.11 -2.64
CA PHE A 19 -3.52 -0.87 -3.87
C PHE A 19 -4.44 -0.52 -5.04
N GLU A 20 -5.47 -1.33 -5.28
CA GLU A 20 -6.46 -1.08 -6.34
C GLU A 20 -7.15 0.28 -6.16
N SER A 21 -7.56 0.63 -4.93
CA SER A 21 -8.21 1.91 -4.64
C SER A 21 -7.29 3.11 -4.90
N ILE A 22 -5.99 2.99 -4.61
CA ILE A 22 -5.00 4.03 -4.93
C ILE A 22 -4.82 4.13 -6.44
N LEU A 23 -4.73 3.00 -7.15
CA LEU A 23 -4.58 2.99 -8.60
C LEU A 23 -5.79 3.62 -9.31
N GLU A 24 -7.01 3.40 -8.83
CA GLU A 24 -8.23 4.01 -9.40
C GLU A 24 -8.22 5.54 -9.38
N THR A 25 -7.29 6.15 -8.64
CA THR A 25 -7.13 7.60 -8.62
C THR A 25 -6.18 8.14 -9.67
N TYR A 26 -5.50 7.27 -10.43
CA TYR A 26 -4.71 7.63 -11.60
C TYR A 26 -5.56 7.54 -12.87
N PRO A 27 -5.22 8.27 -13.94
CA PRO A 27 -5.85 8.11 -15.24
C PRO A 27 -5.83 6.64 -15.71
N ALA A 28 -6.89 6.19 -16.36
CA ALA A 28 -7.10 4.78 -16.72
C ALA A 28 -5.95 4.19 -17.58
N GLU A 29 -5.29 5.01 -18.39
CA GLU A 29 -4.13 4.64 -19.20
C GLU A 29 -2.92 4.26 -18.31
N THR A 30 -2.70 5.02 -17.24
CA THR A 30 -1.61 4.81 -16.27
C THR A 30 -1.86 3.58 -15.39
N VAL A 31 -3.13 3.28 -15.07
CA VAL A 31 -3.50 2.12 -14.25
C VAL A 31 -2.99 0.79 -14.82
N ARG A 32 -3.05 0.61 -16.14
CA ARG A 32 -2.58 -0.62 -16.79
C ARG A 32 -1.09 -0.86 -16.56
N PHE A 33 -0.30 0.20 -16.62
CA PHE A 33 1.15 0.15 -16.37
C PHE A 33 1.44 -0.12 -14.90
N LEU A 34 0.78 0.60 -13.99
CA LEU A 34 0.99 0.47 -12.56
C LEU A 34 0.54 -0.87 -11.98
N LYS A 35 -0.47 -1.53 -12.58
CA LYS A 35 -0.89 -2.89 -12.21
C LYS A 35 0.18 -3.94 -12.55
N ASN A 36 1.03 -3.70 -13.54
CA ASN A 36 2.07 -4.64 -13.93
C ASN A 36 3.32 -4.44 -13.08
N THR A 37 3.40 -5.15 -11.94
CA THR A 37 4.54 -5.05 -11.01
C THR A 37 5.54 -6.20 -11.17
N LYS A 38 5.61 -6.85 -12.36
CA LYS A 38 6.56 -7.96 -12.58
C LYS A 38 8.02 -7.52 -12.51
N ASP A 39 8.29 -6.24 -12.72
CA ASP A 39 9.63 -5.67 -12.67
C ASP A 39 9.60 -4.33 -11.93
N GLN A 40 10.28 -4.29 -10.78
CA GLN A 40 10.39 -3.12 -9.92
C GLN A 40 11.11 -1.93 -10.59
N PHE A 41 12.02 -2.18 -11.54
CA PHE A 41 12.74 -1.12 -12.25
C PHE A 41 11.87 -0.47 -13.32
N HIS A 42 10.95 -1.23 -13.90
CA HIS A 42 9.98 -0.70 -14.85
C HIS A 42 8.77 -0.06 -14.17
N ASN A 43 8.46 -0.41 -12.93
CA ASN A 43 7.30 0.13 -12.20
C ASN A 43 7.64 0.60 -10.77
N PRO A 44 8.48 1.65 -10.64
CA PRO A 44 8.91 2.16 -9.33
C PRO A 44 7.74 2.77 -8.53
N VAL A 45 6.74 3.35 -9.21
CA VAL A 45 5.56 3.94 -8.57
C VAL A 45 4.69 2.85 -7.95
N GLY A 46 4.36 1.79 -8.70
CA GLY A 46 3.59 0.66 -8.20
C GLY A 46 4.29 -0.05 -7.04
N GLN A 47 5.61 -0.18 -7.10
CA GLN A 47 6.41 -0.74 -6.01
C GLN A 47 6.37 0.16 -4.76
N THR A 48 6.56 1.48 -4.92
CA THR A 48 6.52 2.45 -3.81
C THR A 48 5.15 2.44 -3.11
N ILE A 49 4.06 2.37 -3.87
CA ILE A 49 2.71 2.27 -3.29
C ILE A 49 2.58 0.99 -2.48
N LYS A 50 2.99 -0.17 -3.04
CA LYS A 50 2.94 -1.47 -2.34
C LYS A 50 3.70 -1.45 -1.02
N GLU A 51 4.96 -1.02 -1.05
CA GLU A 51 5.79 -0.94 0.16
C GLU A 51 5.20 0.01 1.20
N GLY A 52 4.68 1.16 0.76
CA GLY A 52 4.04 2.11 1.65
C GLY A 52 2.80 1.53 2.34
N ILE A 53 1.87 0.92 1.59
CA ILE A 53 0.66 0.36 2.19
C ILE A 53 0.96 -0.85 3.09
N GLU A 54 1.99 -1.62 2.77
CA GLU A 54 2.45 -2.74 3.60
C GLU A 54 3.01 -2.26 4.92
N GLY A 55 3.86 -1.23 4.91
CA GLY A 55 4.41 -0.62 6.11
C GLY A 55 3.31 -0.05 7.01
N ILE A 56 2.36 0.70 6.42
CA ILE A 56 1.19 1.22 7.16
C ILE A 56 0.40 0.09 7.81
N PHE A 57 0.14 -1.00 7.07
CA PHE A 57 -0.63 -2.14 7.59
C PHE A 57 0.08 -2.84 8.76
N VAL A 58 1.39 -3.05 8.65
CA VAL A 58 2.20 -3.69 9.71
C VAL A 58 2.14 -2.86 10.98
N GLU A 59 2.39 -1.55 10.89
CA GLU A 59 2.37 -0.66 12.05
C GLU A 59 0.96 -0.53 12.67
N LEU A 60 -0.08 -0.41 11.83
CA LEU A 60 -1.48 -0.28 12.28
C LEU A 60 -2.01 -1.54 12.97
N THR A 61 -1.56 -2.71 12.53
CA THR A 61 -1.89 -4.00 13.17
C THR A 61 -0.90 -4.40 14.26
N GLY A 62 0.22 -3.67 14.39
CA GLY A 62 1.23 -3.78 15.44
C GLY A 62 0.89 -2.94 16.66
N GLU A 63 1.89 -2.37 17.33
CA GLU A 63 1.69 -1.53 18.53
C GLU A 63 1.24 -0.09 18.18
N GLY A 64 1.28 0.30 16.90
CA GLY A 64 0.56 1.49 16.40
C GLY A 64 1.26 2.82 16.68
N GLU A 65 2.59 2.87 16.58
CA GLU A 65 3.33 4.12 16.71
C GLU A 65 3.17 4.97 15.44
N ILE A 66 2.50 6.12 15.57
CA ILE A 66 2.25 7.08 14.48
C ILE A 66 3.57 7.51 13.81
N GLU A 67 4.65 7.61 14.59
CA GLU A 67 5.99 7.95 14.11
C GLU A 67 6.53 6.94 13.09
N LYS A 68 6.17 5.65 13.21
CA LYS A 68 6.57 4.60 12.28
C LYS A 68 5.69 4.56 11.02
N ILE A 69 4.44 5.02 11.12
CA ILE A 69 3.50 5.10 9.98
C ILE A 69 3.85 6.26 9.05
N THR A 70 4.26 7.40 9.62
CA THR A 70 4.45 8.67 8.91
C THR A 70 5.38 8.56 7.68
N PRO A 71 6.55 7.89 7.75
CA PRO A 71 7.44 7.72 6.60
C PRO A 71 6.81 6.95 5.43
N PHE A 72 5.98 5.95 5.71
CA PHE A 72 5.29 5.18 4.66
C PHE A 72 4.22 6.02 3.96
N LEU A 73 3.49 6.82 4.74
CA LEU A 73 2.48 7.72 4.21
C LEU A 73 3.11 8.83 3.35
N ASP A 74 4.20 9.44 3.83
CA ASP A 74 4.94 10.48 3.09
C ASP A 74 5.43 9.98 1.72
N ARG A 75 5.93 8.75 1.65
CA ARG A 75 6.33 8.12 0.37
C ARG A 75 5.17 8.02 -0.63
N ILE A 76 3.99 7.61 -0.17
CA ILE A 76 2.80 7.50 -1.03
C ILE A 76 2.30 8.88 -1.47
N ILE A 77 2.32 9.87 -0.56
CA ILE A 77 1.85 11.22 -0.86
C ILE A 77 2.75 11.91 -1.89
N ARG A 78 4.08 11.73 -1.81
CA ARG A 78 5.04 12.41 -2.71
C ARG A 78 4.99 11.96 -4.17
N ILE A 79 4.52 10.73 -4.43
CA ILE A 79 4.42 10.16 -5.79
C ILE A 79 3.04 10.38 -6.43
N ARG A 80 2.18 11.14 -5.73
CA ARG A 80 0.84 11.50 -6.17
C ARG A 80 0.81 12.97 -6.55
#